data_AF-A0A2N5SSS7-F1
#
_entry.id   AF-A0A2N5SSS7-F1
#
_cell.length_a   1.000
_cell.length_b   1.000
_cell.length_c   1.000
_cell.angle_alpha   90.00
_cell.angle_beta   90.00
_cell.angle_gamma   90.00
#
_symmetry.space_group_name_H-M   'P 1'
#
loop_
_entity.id
_entity.type
_entity.pdbx_description
1 polymer ?
#
loop_
_entity_poly.entity_id
_entity_poly.type
_entity_poly.pdbx_seq_one_letter_code
_entity_poly.pdbx_strand_id
1 'polypeptide(L)'
;KGGDGEEGSGFDADELCEDVIEGDVLPNELQALPVDRLAQLRQAVQRRYESFRSTGAEELQKTLNMRVPIRRTRNTQVLSFRDFHHSSSKHSSRPPLVGQISVQDLSRLPEDFFKAGVRYWVENLQPQRNVRWESSSSHSHSTSRIGSCEVPLTTRRDTRWTVISLDA
;
A
#
# COMPACT_ATOMS: atom_id res chain seq x y z
N LYS A 1 37.72 -5.40 65.05
CA LYS A 1 36.48 -4.61 65.21
C LYS A 1 36.23 -3.98 63.84
N GLY A 2 35.53 -4.62 62.90
CA GLY A 2 34.17 -5.17 62.99
C GLY A 2 33.22 -4.07 62.49
N GLY A 3 32.40 -4.23 61.45
CA GLY A 3 32.08 -5.42 60.67
C GLY A 3 31.56 -5.06 59.27
N ASP A 4 31.31 -6.12 58.52
CA ASP A 4 30.87 -6.20 57.14
C ASP A 4 29.65 -5.33 56.84
N GLY A 5 29.80 -4.46 55.82
CA GLY A 5 28.66 -3.95 55.08
C GLY A 5 28.27 -5.01 54.05
N GLU A 6 27.36 -5.90 54.42
CA GLU A 6 26.65 -6.74 53.45
C GLU A 6 25.99 -5.81 52.41
N GLU A 7 26.51 -5.86 51.19
CA GLU A 7 25.82 -5.36 50.00
C GLU A 7 24.46 -6.07 49.95
N GLY A 8 23.41 -5.35 50.34
CA GLY A 8 22.06 -5.88 50.37
C GLY A 8 21.70 -6.40 48.99
N SER A 9 21.46 -7.71 48.88
CA SER A 9 20.75 -8.29 47.75
C SER A 9 19.35 -7.67 47.77
N GLY A 10 19.20 -6.54 47.07
CA GLY A 10 17.94 -5.83 46.93
C GLY A 10 16.92 -6.77 46.31
N PHE A 11 15.79 -6.93 46.98
CA PHE A 11 14.66 -7.67 46.42
C PHE A 11 14.22 -6.97 45.12
N ASP A 12 14.32 -7.67 43.99
CA ASP A 12 13.86 -7.18 42.69
C ASP A 12 12.42 -7.64 42.45
N ALA A 13 11.49 -6.71 42.59
CA ALA A 13 10.07 -6.97 42.36
C ALA A 13 9.72 -7.10 40.87
N ASP A 14 10.55 -6.53 39.98
CA ASP A 14 10.33 -6.59 38.54
C ASP A 14 10.78 -7.97 38.00
N GLU A 15 11.92 -8.49 38.47
CA GLU A 15 12.38 -9.86 38.17
C GLU A 15 11.37 -10.91 38.67
N LEU A 16 10.95 -10.83 39.94
CA LEU A 16 9.94 -11.75 40.47
C LEU A 16 8.60 -11.64 39.72
N CYS A 17 8.24 -10.46 39.21
CA CYS A 17 7.04 -10.30 38.41
C CYS A 17 7.13 -11.03 37.07
N GLU A 18 8.30 -11.09 36.44
CA GLU A 18 8.54 -11.90 35.24
C GLU A 18 8.40 -13.38 35.58
N ASP A 19 9.07 -13.87 36.62
CA ASP A 19 9.05 -15.28 37.02
C ASP A 19 7.61 -15.77 37.34
N VAL A 20 6.79 -14.93 37.97
CA VAL A 20 5.37 -15.23 38.25
C VAL A 20 4.56 -15.36 36.96
N ILE A 21 4.86 -14.56 35.93
CA ILE A 21 4.16 -14.57 34.64
C ILE A 21 4.59 -15.77 33.79
N GLU A 22 5.88 -16.13 33.85
CA GLU A 22 6.44 -17.32 33.19
C GLU A 22 5.98 -18.62 33.88
N GLY A 23 5.49 -18.52 35.11
CA GLY A 23 4.94 -19.63 35.90
C GLY A 23 6.00 -20.40 36.68
N ASP A 24 7.18 -19.80 36.84
CA ASP A 24 8.33 -20.38 37.53
C ASP A 24 8.23 -20.25 39.06
N VAL A 25 7.29 -19.42 39.56
CA VAL A 25 7.03 -19.23 40.98
C VAL A 25 5.78 -19.97 41.42
N LEU A 26 5.89 -20.78 42.47
CA LEU A 26 4.74 -21.50 43.02
C LEU A 26 3.88 -20.58 43.91
N PRO A 27 2.55 -20.76 43.96
CA PRO A 27 1.67 -19.95 44.81
C PRO A 27 2.05 -19.94 46.30
N ASN A 28 2.66 -21.03 46.79
CA ASN A 28 3.08 -21.17 48.18
C ASN A 28 4.31 -20.28 48.49
N GLU A 29 5.17 -20.04 47.50
CA GLU A 29 6.36 -19.19 47.65
C GLU A 29 5.96 -17.71 47.73
N LEU A 30 4.95 -17.31 46.96
CA LEU A 30 4.33 -15.99 47.08
C LEU A 30 3.68 -15.76 48.45
N GLN A 31 2.98 -16.76 48.99
CA GLN A 31 2.34 -16.66 50.31
C GLN A 31 3.34 -16.56 51.46
N ALA A 32 4.55 -17.08 51.28
CA ALA A 32 5.62 -17.00 52.28
C ALA A 32 6.34 -15.63 52.27
N LEU A 33 6.06 -14.76 51.30
CA LEU A 33 6.71 -13.45 51.23
C LEU A 33 6.19 -12.47 52.30
N PRO A 34 7.09 -11.66 52.89
CA PRO A 34 6.70 -10.53 53.72
C PRO A 34 5.77 -9.55 52.99
N VAL A 35 4.86 -8.92 53.74
CA VAL A 35 3.86 -7.98 53.22
C VAL A 35 4.50 -6.84 52.42
N ASP A 36 5.66 -6.34 52.85
CA ASP A 36 6.36 -5.25 52.15
C ASP A 36 6.84 -5.67 50.75
N ARG A 37 7.29 -6.92 50.60
CA ARG A 37 7.71 -7.49 49.31
C ARG A 37 6.51 -7.77 48.41
N LEU A 38 5.39 -8.22 48.98
CA LEU A 38 4.13 -8.37 48.27
C LEU A 38 3.59 -7.01 47.77
N ALA A 39 3.75 -5.94 48.55
CA ALA A 39 3.37 -4.60 48.14
C ALA A 39 4.21 -4.09 46.96
N GLN A 40 5.52 -4.37 46.97
CA GLN A 40 6.42 -4.05 45.85
C GLN A 40 6.09 -4.87 44.59
N LEU A 41 5.83 -6.17 44.73
CA LEU A 41 5.38 -7.01 43.61
C LEU A 41 4.07 -6.50 43.00
N ARG A 42 3.09 -6.09 43.84
CA ARG A 42 1.85 -5.49 43.37
C ARG A 42 2.10 -4.22 42.55
N GLN A 43 3.05 -3.38 42.97
CA GLN A 43 3.42 -2.18 42.22
C GLN A 43 4.11 -2.51 40.90
N ALA A 44 4.98 -3.51 40.86
CA ALA A 44 5.61 -4.02 39.63
C ALA A 44 4.55 -4.51 38.63
N VAL A 45 3.61 -5.35 39.08
CA VAL A 45 2.48 -5.83 38.27
C VAL A 45 1.66 -4.66 37.72
N GLN A 46 1.34 -3.66 38.56
CA GLN A 46 0.58 -2.49 38.13
C GLN A 46 1.32 -1.68 37.06
N ARG A 47 2.61 -1.39 37.26
CA ARG A 47 3.45 -0.67 36.27
C ARG A 47 3.48 -1.41 34.94
N ARG A 48 3.64 -2.74 34.98
CA ARG A 48 3.68 -3.57 33.78
C ARG A 48 2.34 -3.59 33.05
N TYR A 49 1.23 -3.69 33.79
CA TYR A 49 -0.11 -3.60 33.21
C TYR A 49 -0.36 -2.26 32.53
N GLU A 50 0.03 -1.15 33.16
CA GLU A 50 -0.10 0.19 32.59
C GLU A 50 0.77 0.34 31.34
N SER A 51 2.01 -0.15 31.36
CA SER A 51 2.89 -0.20 30.21
C SER A 51 2.25 -0.96 29.05
N PHE A 52 1.84 -2.21 29.28
CA PHE A 52 1.18 -3.04 28.28
C PHE A 52 -0.09 -2.39 27.70
N ARG A 53 -0.90 -1.75 28.55
CA ARG A 53 -2.09 -1.02 28.10
C ARG A 53 -1.73 0.16 27.20
N SER A 54 -0.63 0.85 27.48
CA SER A 54 -0.20 2.02 26.72
C SER A 54 0.47 1.67 25.39
N THR A 55 1.32 0.65 25.34
CA THR A 55 2.17 0.33 24.17
C THR A 55 1.76 -0.95 23.44
N GLY A 56 0.96 -1.83 24.06
CA GLY A 56 0.69 -3.17 23.52
C GLY A 56 -0.01 -3.16 22.16
N ALA A 57 -0.89 -2.19 21.92
CA ALA A 57 -1.54 -2.04 20.61
C ALA A 57 -0.53 -1.68 19.50
N GLU A 58 0.42 -0.79 19.81
CA GLU A 58 1.45 -0.37 18.85
C GLU A 58 2.44 -1.49 18.56
N GLU A 59 2.87 -2.24 19.58
CA GLU A 59 3.76 -3.39 19.43
C GLU A 59 3.11 -4.53 18.65
N LEU A 60 1.83 -4.79 18.92
CA LEU A 60 1.04 -5.77 18.16
C LEU A 60 0.93 -5.33 16.69
N GLN A 61 0.60 -4.06 16.44
CA GLN A 61 0.50 -3.53 15.08
C GLN A 61 1.86 -3.59 14.36
N LYS A 62 2.97 -3.30 15.05
CA LYS A 62 4.32 -3.42 14.51
C LYS A 62 4.64 -4.87 14.14
N THR A 63 4.30 -5.81 15.01
CA THR A 63 4.48 -7.26 14.77
C THR A 63 3.64 -7.74 13.60
N LEU A 64 2.38 -7.29 13.51
CA LEU A 64 1.50 -7.55 12.38
C LEU A 64 2.07 -6.99 11.09
N ASN A 65 2.55 -5.73 11.09
CA ASN A 65 3.15 -5.11 9.91
C ASN A 65 4.43 -5.81 9.44
N MET A 66 5.21 -6.42 10.35
CA MET A 66 6.38 -7.23 9.97
C MET A 66 5.98 -8.58 9.37
N ARG A 67 5.01 -9.28 9.98
CA ARG A 67 4.59 -10.63 9.53
C ARG A 67 3.69 -10.58 8.30
N VAL A 68 2.86 -9.54 8.20
CA VAL A 68 1.92 -9.28 7.12
C VAL A 68 2.16 -7.85 6.63
N PRO A 69 3.17 -7.64 5.77
CA PRO A 69 3.43 -6.33 5.21
C PRO A 69 2.20 -5.80 4.49
N ILE A 70 1.89 -4.52 4.71
CA ILE A 70 0.78 -3.85 4.04
C ILE A 70 0.98 -4.01 2.52
N ARG A 71 0.00 -4.63 1.85
CA ARG A 71 0.03 -4.77 0.41
C ARG A 71 -0.05 -3.38 -0.22
N ARG A 72 0.97 -3.03 -1.00
CA ARG A 72 0.92 -1.84 -1.87
C ARG A 72 -0.09 -2.09 -2.98
N THR A 73 -1.31 -1.62 -2.80
CA THR A 73 -2.32 -1.60 -3.86
C THR A 73 -2.10 -0.37 -4.73
N ARG A 74 -2.32 -0.51 -6.03
CA ARG A 74 -2.25 0.60 -6.99
C ARG A 74 -3.56 0.64 -7.76
N ASN A 75 -4.23 1.79 -7.70
CA ASN A 75 -5.46 1.99 -8.46
C ASN A 75 -5.09 2.30 -9.91
N THR A 76 -5.69 1.54 -10.83
CA THR A 76 -5.52 1.75 -12.26
C THR A 76 -6.86 2.09 -12.89
N GLN A 77 -6.87 3.03 -13.83
CA GLN A 77 -8.03 3.35 -14.66
C GLN A 77 -7.68 3.05 -16.11
N VAL A 78 -8.62 2.47 -16.84
CA VAL A 78 -8.46 2.21 -18.28
C VAL A 78 -9.33 3.21 -19.04
N LEU A 79 -8.70 3.97 -19.93
CA LEU A 79 -9.36 4.96 -20.77
C LEU A 79 -9.39 4.47 -22.21
N SER A 80 -10.56 4.48 -22.83
CA SER A 80 -10.67 4.28 -24.28
C SER A 80 -10.40 5.60 -24.99
N PHE A 81 -9.54 5.59 -26.01
CA PHE A 81 -9.23 6.77 -26.80
C PHE A 81 -9.46 6.54 -28.30
N ARG A 82 -9.60 7.66 -29.01
CA ARG A 82 -9.57 7.74 -30.47
C ARG A 82 -8.61 8.86 -30.85
N ASP A 83 -7.72 8.61 -31.79
CA ASP A 83 -6.82 9.63 -32.30
C ASP A 83 -7.59 10.74 -33.02
N PHE A 84 -7.18 11.99 -32.78
CA PHE A 84 -7.82 13.18 -33.31
C PHE A 84 -7.55 13.36 -34.81
N HIS A 85 -6.35 13.04 -35.30
CA HIS A 85 -5.93 13.32 -36.68
C HIS A 85 -6.80 12.68 -37.76
N HIS A 86 -7.58 11.66 -37.42
CA HIS A 86 -8.50 10.99 -38.35
C HIS A 86 -9.87 11.65 -38.50
N SER A 87 -10.24 12.57 -37.60
CA SER A 87 -11.58 13.17 -37.63
C SER A 87 -11.71 14.41 -38.53
N SER A 88 -10.59 14.98 -39.02
CA SER A 88 -10.57 16.25 -39.78
C SER A 88 -10.15 16.15 -41.25
N SER A 89 -9.60 15.02 -41.72
CA SER A 89 -9.11 14.87 -43.09
C SER A 89 -10.02 13.97 -43.94
N LYS A 90 -10.72 14.56 -44.91
CA LYS A 90 -11.47 13.84 -45.96
C LYS A 90 -10.60 12.95 -46.86
N HIS A 91 -9.27 12.98 -46.70
CA HIS A 91 -8.29 12.29 -47.54
C HIS A 91 -7.41 11.27 -46.79
N SER A 92 -7.70 10.96 -45.53
CA SER A 92 -6.95 9.93 -44.81
C SER A 92 -7.43 8.53 -45.18
N SER A 93 -6.61 7.77 -45.90
CA SER A 93 -6.87 6.37 -46.28
C SER A 93 -6.58 5.36 -45.16
N ARG A 94 -6.13 5.84 -43.99
CA ARG A 94 -5.82 5.01 -42.83
C ARG A 94 -7.01 5.00 -41.85
N PRO A 95 -7.35 3.85 -41.27
CA PRO A 95 -8.42 3.75 -40.28
C PRO A 95 -8.07 4.53 -39.00
N PRO A 96 -9.07 5.07 -38.27
CA PRO A 96 -8.83 5.78 -37.02
C PRO A 96 -8.13 4.89 -36.01
N LEU A 97 -7.02 5.38 -35.46
CA LEU A 97 -6.38 4.71 -34.34
C LEU A 97 -7.29 4.81 -33.12
N VAL A 98 -7.71 3.66 -32.60
CA VAL A 98 -8.44 3.58 -31.34
C VAL A 98 -7.66 2.68 -30.42
N GLY A 99 -7.80 2.87 -29.12
CA GLY A 99 -7.07 2.03 -28.19
C GLY A 99 -7.45 2.28 -26.77
N GLN A 100 -6.64 1.72 -25.88
CA GLN A 100 -6.82 1.83 -24.45
C GLN A 100 -5.55 2.37 -23.81
N ILE A 101 -5.68 3.30 -22.87
CA ILE A 101 -4.57 3.79 -22.03
C ILE A 101 -4.84 3.31 -20.61
N SER A 102 -3.91 2.53 -20.04
CA SER A 102 -3.89 2.20 -18.62
C SER A 102 -3.18 3.31 -17.85
N VAL A 103 -3.92 4.01 -17.00
CA VAL A 103 -3.43 5.07 -16.11
C VAL A 103 -3.17 4.47 -14.74
N GLN A 104 -1.93 4.51 -14.29
CA GLN A 104 -1.51 3.83 -13.07
C GLN A 104 -1.28 4.76 -11.87
N ASP A 105 -1.16 6.08 -12.10
CA ASP A 105 -0.87 7.09 -11.06
C ASP A 105 -2.00 8.13 -10.94
N LEU A 106 -3.23 7.66 -10.73
CA LEU A 106 -4.42 8.52 -10.63
C LEU A 106 -4.31 9.54 -9.50
N SER A 107 -3.64 9.20 -8.40
CA SER A 107 -3.46 10.11 -7.25
C SER A 107 -2.65 11.37 -7.57
N ARG A 108 -1.97 11.42 -8.72
CA ARG A 108 -1.21 12.60 -9.16
C ARG A 108 -2.05 13.54 -10.03
N LEU A 109 -3.28 13.14 -10.37
CA LEU A 109 -4.21 13.92 -11.15
C LEU A 109 -5.33 14.44 -10.22
N PRO A 110 -5.94 15.59 -10.55
CA PRO A 110 -7.15 16.04 -9.87
C PRO A 110 -8.26 14.98 -9.92
N GLU A 111 -9.15 14.99 -8.92
CA GLU A 111 -10.39 14.21 -8.99
C GLU A 111 -11.18 14.59 -10.25
N ASP A 112 -11.79 13.59 -10.90
CA ASP A 112 -12.55 13.75 -12.15
C ASP A 112 -11.81 14.45 -13.31
N PHE A 113 -10.48 14.37 -13.32
CA PHE A 113 -9.65 14.95 -14.38
C PHE A 113 -10.01 14.43 -15.79
N PHE A 114 -10.31 13.13 -15.89
CA PHE A 114 -10.70 12.49 -17.15
C PHE A 114 -12.19 12.62 -17.40
N LYS A 115 -12.56 13.28 -18.49
CA LYS A 115 -13.94 13.45 -18.94
C LYS A 115 -14.09 12.89 -20.35
N ALA A 116 -15.16 12.12 -20.56
CA ALA A 116 -15.48 11.59 -21.88
C ALA A 116 -15.73 12.73 -22.88
N GLY A 117 -15.26 12.57 -24.11
CA GLY A 117 -15.43 13.56 -25.19
C GLY A 117 -14.44 14.74 -25.14
N VAL A 118 -13.61 14.85 -24.10
CA VAL A 118 -12.57 15.88 -24.02
C VAL A 118 -11.32 15.46 -24.78
N ARG A 119 -10.64 16.43 -25.40
CA ARG A 119 -9.38 16.22 -26.10
C ARG A 119 -8.21 16.43 -25.16
N TYR A 120 -7.29 15.46 -25.18
CA TYR A 120 -6.06 15.50 -24.40
C TYR A 120 -4.86 15.34 -25.32
N TRP A 121 -3.83 16.17 -25.12
CA TRP A 121 -2.47 15.90 -25.57
C TRP A 121 -1.74 15.13 -24.48
N VAL A 122 -1.22 13.95 -24.83
CA VAL A 122 -0.63 13.02 -23.88
C VAL A 122 0.78 12.67 -24.32
N GLU A 123 1.75 12.92 -23.45
CA GLU A 123 3.18 12.72 -23.73
C GLU A 123 3.75 11.59 -22.89
N ASN A 124 4.82 10.95 -23.39
CA ASN A 124 5.55 9.87 -22.69
C ASN A 124 4.67 8.66 -22.32
N LEU A 125 3.79 8.24 -23.22
CA LEU A 125 3.12 6.94 -23.12
C LEU A 125 4.07 5.82 -23.54
N GLN A 126 3.91 4.63 -22.95
CA GLN A 126 4.64 3.43 -23.36
C GLN A 126 3.68 2.35 -23.88
N PRO A 127 4.09 1.59 -24.92
CA PRO A 127 3.47 0.32 -25.30
C PRO A 127 3.33 -0.63 -24.11
N GLN A 128 2.21 -1.34 -24.00
CA GLN A 128 2.14 -2.47 -23.10
C GLN A 128 3.04 -3.62 -23.59
N ARG A 129 3.81 -4.23 -22.67
CA ARG A 129 4.91 -5.17 -22.97
C ARG A 129 4.50 -6.48 -23.69
N ASN A 130 3.20 -6.82 -23.71
CA ASN A 130 2.71 -8.10 -24.24
C ASN A 130 1.84 -7.96 -25.49
N VAL A 131 1.90 -6.82 -26.17
CA VAL A 131 0.97 -6.55 -27.25
C VAL A 131 1.66 -6.80 -28.58
N ARG A 132 1.07 -7.69 -29.37
CA ARG A 132 1.46 -7.89 -30.76
C ARG A 132 0.82 -6.78 -31.57
N TRP A 133 1.66 -5.89 -32.07
CA TRP A 133 1.28 -4.76 -32.93
C TRP A 133 1.03 -5.19 -34.37
N GLU A 134 1.12 -6.49 -34.64
CA GLU A 134 0.85 -7.09 -35.93
C GLU A 134 -0.64 -6.92 -36.22
N SER A 135 -0.93 -5.97 -37.11
CA SER A 135 -2.25 -5.84 -37.74
C SER A 135 -2.62 -7.21 -38.27
N SER A 136 -3.78 -7.74 -37.87
CA SER A 136 -4.36 -8.94 -38.49
C SER A 136 -4.82 -8.60 -39.91
N SER A 137 -3.86 -8.35 -40.80
CA SER A 137 -4.06 -8.24 -42.25
C SER A 137 -3.86 -9.60 -42.89
N SER A 138 -4.55 -10.62 -42.37
CA SER A 138 -4.58 -11.96 -42.95
C SER A 138 -5.98 -12.55 -42.76
N HIS A 139 -6.80 -12.30 -43.78
CA HIS A 139 -8.00 -13.04 -44.20
C HIS A 139 -9.04 -13.47 -43.15
N SER A 140 -10.24 -12.90 -43.22
CA SER A 140 -11.44 -13.65 -43.68
C SER A 140 -12.71 -12.80 -43.63
N HIS A 141 -13.60 -13.11 -44.57
CA HIS A 141 -14.90 -12.49 -44.78
C HIS A 141 -15.82 -12.63 -43.57
N SER A 142 -16.23 -11.53 -42.95
CA SER A 142 -17.64 -11.27 -42.61
C SER A 142 -17.80 -9.83 -42.14
N THR A 143 -18.94 -9.26 -42.46
CA THR A 143 -19.39 -7.90 -42.14
C THR A 143 -19.21 -7.54 -40.67
N SER A 144 -18.22 -6.71 -40.33
CA SER A 144 -18.40 -5.44 -39.62
C SER A 144 -17.08 -4.81 -39.18
N ARG A 145 -17.00 -3.49 -39.35
CA ARG A 145 -16.00 -2.54 -38.80
C ARG A 145 -14.62 -2.57 -39.46
N ILE A 146 -14.46 -1.60 -40.36
CA ILE A 146 -13.20 -1.04 -40.85
C ILE A 146 -12.12 -1.11 -39.76
N GLY A 147 -11.04 -1.84 -40.06
CA GLY A 147 -10.01 -2.30 -39.13
C GLY A 147 -9.43 -1.20 -38.26
N SER A 148 -9.84 -1.16 -37.00
CA SER A 148 -9.21 -0.31 -36.01
C SER A 148 -8.01 -1.05 -35.41
N CYS A 149 -6.81 -0.47 -35.54
CA CYS A 149 -5.63 -0.99 -34.86
C CYS A 149 -5.76 -0.63 -33.37
N GLU A 150 -6.08 -1.63 -32.53
CA GLU A 150 -6.17 -1.44 -31.09
C GLU A 150 -4.77 -1.26 -30.50
N VAL A 151 -4.51 -0.07 -29.98
CA VAL A 151 -3.21 0.28 -29.39
C VAL A 151 -3.33 0.40 -27.87
N PRO A 152 -2.90 -0.63 -27.12
CA PRO A 152 -2.82 -0.59 -25.66
C PRO A 152 -1.55 0.13 -25.20
N LEU A 153 -1.77 1.23 -24.51
CA LEU A 153 -0.77 2.10 -23.94
C LEU A 153 -0.87 2.07 -22.43
N THR A 154 0.21 2.47 -21.76
CA THR A 154 0.22 2.67 -20.31
C THR A 154 1.02 3.91 -19.96
N THR A 155 0.66 4.55 -18.87
CA THR A 155 1.34 5.76 -18.37
C THR A 155 2.70 5.42 -17.77
N ARG A 156 3.66 6.32 -17.96
CA ARG A 156 4.93 6.36 -17.25
C ARG A 156 4.86 7.39 -16.12
N ARG A 157 5.89 7.41 -15.25
CA ARG A 157 5.99 8.38 -14.15
C ARG A 157 6.12 9.83 -14.63
N ASP A 158 6.63 10.02 -15.85
CA ASP A 158 6.85 11.29 -16.55
C ASP A 158 5.78 11.58 -17.61
N THR A 159 4.67 10.83 -17.63
CA THR A 159 3.52 11.14 -18.50
C THR A 159 2.93 12.50 -18.15
N ARG A 160 2.71 13.32 -19.17
CA ARG A 160 2.10 14.65 -19.03
C ARG A 160 0.78 14.67 -19.80
N TRP A 161 -0.20 15.35 -19.21
CA TRP A 161 -1.54 15.50 -19.76
C TRP A 161 -1.83 16.99 -19.93
N THR A 162 -2.20 17.40 -21.14
CA THR A 162 -2.65 18.77 -21.43
C THR A 162 -4.05 18.71 -22.02
N VAL A 163 -5.01 19.39 -21.41
CA VAL A 163 -6.36 19.52 -21.96
C VAL A 163 -6.31 20.49 -23.14
N ILE A 164 -6.82 20.09 -24.30
CA ILE A 164 -6.98 20.96 -25.46
C ILE A 164 -8.45 21.35 -25.53
N SER A 165 -8.77 22.61 -25.26
CA SER A 165 -10.10 23.16 -25.51
C SER A 165 -10.38 23.14 -27.00
N LEU A 166 -11.53 22.59 -27.39
CA LEU A 166 -12.05 22.68 -28.75
C LEU A 166 -12.89 23.96 -28.88
N ASP A 167 -12.28 25.12 -28.63
CA ASP A 167 -12.90 26.41 -28.95
C ASP A 167 -12.23 26.95 -30.22
N ALA A 168 -12.85 26.68 -31.36
CA ALA A 168 -12.69 27.38 -32.64
C ALA A 168 -13.93 27.13 -33.51
#